data_AF-A0A7V9U0G6-F1
#
_entry.id   AF-A0A7V9U0G6-F1
#
_cell.length_a   1.000
_cell.length_b   1.000
_cell.length_c   1.000
_cell.angle_alpha   90.00
_cell.angle_beta   90.00
_cell.angle_gamma   90.00
#
_symmetry.space_group_name_H-M   'P 1'
#
loop_
_entity.id
_entity.type
_entity.pdbx_description
1 polymer ?
#
loop_
_entity_poly.entity_id
_entity_poly.type
_entity_poly.pdbx_seq_one_letter_code
_entity_poly.pdbx_strand_id
1 'polypeptide(L)'
;MIEIKQPFGYAGGVGTAGSIENVLFCVDWNGDGAYNSSESVGEGSVAMHDDSANSKPGWQYAVYRDFDPRGGVRTSLNNPNIATTTTNGPTRNARAILSWFVELTDCNYRPFWGNVVNFRIRFDPIR
;
A
#
# COMPACT_ATOMS: atom_id res chain seq x y z
N MET A 1 -5.49 5.49 -2.30
CA MET A 1 -6.71 5.48 -3.13
C MET A 1 -6.30 5.17 -4.56
N ILE A 2 -6.99 4.23 -5.21
CA ILE A 2 -6.79 3.86 -6.61
C ILE A 2 -7.97 4.44 -7.38
N GLU A 3 -7.68 5.23 -8.42
CA GLU A 3 -8.70 5.78 -9.32
C GLU A 3 -8.71 4.97 -10.63
N ILE A 4 -9.90 4.54 -11.03
CA ILE A 4 -10.10 3.75 -12.25
C ILE A 4 -10.32 4.68 -13.43
N LYS A 5 -9.48 4.55 -14.46
CA LYS A 5 -9.50 5.46 -15.62
C LYS A 5 -10.17 4.88 -16.85
N GLN A 6 -10.37 3.57 -16.87
CA GLN A 6 -10.88 2.82 -18.02
C GLN A 6 -12.01 1.89 -17.58
N PRO A 7 -13.05 1.70 -18.40
CA PRO A 7 -14.14 0.77 -18.09
C PRO A 7 -13.79 -0.69 -18.36
N PHE A 8 -12.74 -0.99 -19.12
CA PHE A 8 -12.36 -2.36 -19.50
C PHE A 8 -10.87 -2.63 -19.29
N GLY A 9 -10.51 -3.91 -19.17
CA GLY A 9 -9.13 -4.40 -18.97
C GLY A 9 -8.93 -5.24 -17.71
N TYR A 10 -9.99 -5.52 -16.96
CA TYR A 10 -10.00 -6.19 -15.65
C TYR A 10 -10.48 -7.64 -15.74
N ALA A 11 -10.15 -8.31 -16.85
CA ALA A 11 -10.42 -9.73 -17.08
C ALA A 11 -11.90 -10.18 -16.92
N GLY A 12 -12.85 -9.31 -17.30
CA GLY A 12 -14.26 -9.63 -17.43
C GLY A 12 -15.18 -8.81 -16.53
N GLY A 13 -16.47 -8.85 -16.83
CA GLY A 13 -17.49 -8.04 -16.14
C GLY A 13 -17.81 -8.48 -14.71
N VAL A 14 -18.62 -7.68 -14.03
CA VAL A 14 -19.08 -7.95 -12.65
C VAL A 14 -19.70 -9.35 -12.55
N GLY A 15 -19.23 -10.13 -11.57
CA GLY A 15 -19.68 -11.51 -11.32
C GLY A 15 -18.79 -12.59 -11.95
N THR A 16 -17.76 -12.23 -12.72
CA THR A 16 -16.68 -13.15 -13.10
C THR A 16 -15.55 -13.14 -12.06
N ALA A 17 -14.47 -13.87 -12.32
CA ALA A 17 -13.26 -13.80 -11.51
C ALA A 17 -12.60 -12.41 -11.50
N GLY A 18 -12.76 -11.63 -12.59
CA GLY A 18 -12.15 -10.32 -12.73
C GLY A 18 -10.62 -10.35 -12.68
N SER A 19 -10.02 -9.22 -12.31
CA SER A 19 -8.60 -9.07 -12.04
C SER A 19 -8.33 -8.79 -10.56
N ILE A 20 -7.11 -9.11 -10.12
CA ILE A 20 -6.60 -8.73 -8.81
C ILE A 20 -5.49 -7.71 -9.00
N GLU A 21 -5.70 -6.54 -8.42
CA GLU A 21 -4.69 -5.48 -8.42
C GLU A 21 -4.00 -5.44 -7.06
N ASN A 22 -2.66 -5.56 -7.08
CA ASN A 22 -1.84 -5.62 -5.89
C ASN A 22 -1.21 -4.27 -5.62
N VAL A 23 -1.16 -3.88 -4.34
CA VAL A 23 -0.50 -2.67 -3.87
C VAL A 23 0.54 -3.05 -2.82
N LEU A 24 1.81 -2.95 -3.22
CA LEU A 24 2.94 -3.09 -2.31
C LEU A 24 3.16 -1.78 -1.56
N PHE A 25 3.26 -1.86 -0.23
CA PHE A 25 3.59 -0.74 0.62
C PHE A 25 5.02 -0.86 1.13
N CYS A 26 5.76 0.25 1.07
CA CYS A 26 7.13 0.35 1.55
C CYS A 26 7.32 1.60 2.40
N VAL A 27 8.20 1.52 3.39
CA VAL A 27 8.52 2.63 4.30
C VAL A 27 10.03 2.81 4.36
N ASP A 28 10.49 4.01 4.01
CA ASP A 28 11.89 4.43 4.12
C ASP A 28 12.24 4.58 5.62
N TRP A 29 12.83 3.53 6.18
CA TRP A 29 13.03 3.41 7.64
C TRP A 29 14.26 4.17 8.11
N ASN A 30 15.30 4.20 7.27
CA ASN A 30 16.59 4.85 7.56
C ASN A 30 16.57 6.36 7.20
N GLY A 31 15.57 6.82 6.45
CA GLY A 31 15.36 8.22 6.10
C GLY A 31 16.30 8.72 5.00
N ASP A 32 16.84 7.84 4.16
CA ASP A 32 17.81 8.20 3.12
C ASP A 32 17.16 8.61 1.78
N GLY A 33 15.83 8.46 1.67
CA GLY A 33 15.06 8.79 0.46
C GLY A 33 15.14 7.74 -0.65
N ALA A 34 15.93 6.68 -0.46
CA ALA A 34 15.93 5.48 -1.28
C ALA A 34 15.02 4.42 -0.66
N TYR A 35 14.74 3.36 -1.43
CA TYR A 35 14.02 2.20 -0.93
C TYR A 35 14.82 0.94 -1.27
N ASN A 36 14.65 -0.11 -0.49
CA ASN A 36 15.12 -1.45 -0.82
C ASN A 36 14.06 -2.51 -0.46
N SER A 37 14.26 -3.76 -0.89
CA SER A 37 13.30 -4.84 -0.67
C SER A 37 13.04 -5.15 0.81
N SER A 38 13.98 -4.85 1.72
CA SER A 38 13.78 -5.05 3.16
C SER A 38 12.86 -4.02 3.82
N GLU A 39 12.45 -2.99 3.07
CA GLU A 39 11.61 -1.89 3.52
C GLU A 39 10.14 -2.06 3.13
N SER A 40 9.80 -3.19 2.52
CA SER A 40 8.42 -3.63 2.34
C SER A 40 7.75 -3.86 3.69
N VAL A 41 6.53 -3.34 3.82
CA VAL A 41 5.64 -3.58 4.97
C VAL A 41 4.43 -4.45 4.59
N GLY A 42 4.49 -5.07 3.41
CA GLY A 42 3.51 -6.00 2.90
C GLY A 42 2.59 -5.41 1.83
N GLU A 43 1.68 -6.26 1.37
CA GLU A 43 0.77 -5.97 0.28
C GLU A 43 -0.69 -5.93 0.75
N GLY A 44 -1.49 -5.11 0.06
CA GLY A 44 -2.94 -5.22 0.03
C GLY A 44 -3.39 -5.42 -1.41
N SER A 45 -4.58 -5.96 -1.61
CA SER A 45 -5.11 -6.20 -2.95
C SER A 45 -6.58 -5.80 -3.05
N VAL A 46 -7.04 -5.62 -4.28
CA VAL A 46 -8.43 -5.32 -4.57
C VAL A 46 -8.84 -6.07 -5.84
N ALA A 47 -10.03 -6.67 -5.79
CA ALA A 47 -10.65 -7.28 -6.97
C ALA A 47 -11.31 -6.22 -7.83
N MET A 48 -11.12 -6.32 -9.14
CA MET A 48 -11.68 -5.40 -10.13
C MET A 48 -12.37 -6.16 -11.25
N HIS A 49 -13.33 -5.49 -11.89
CA HIS A 49 -14.12 -6.03 -12.98
C HIS A 49 -14.35 -4.95 -14.03
N ASP A 50 -14.57 -5.39 -15.26
CA ASP A 50 -14.99 -4.53 -16.36
C ASP A 50 -16.37 -3.95 -16.07
N ASP A 51 -16.52 -2.66 -16.35
CA ASP A 51 -17.81 -1.99 -16.38
C ASP A 51 -18.50 -2.21 -17.73
N SER A 52 -19.79 -2.51 -17.68
CA SER A 52 -20.63 -2.56 -18.88
C SER A 52 -21.05 -1.16 -19.36
N ALA A 53 -20.88 -0.12 -18.54
CA ALA A 53 -21.17 1.26 -18.91
C ALA A 53 -20.01 1.85 -19.74
N ASN A 54 -20.29 2.28 -20.97
CA ASN A 54 -19.33 2.89 -21.91
C ASN A 54 -18.76 4.27 -21.48
N SER A 55 -18.92 4.67 -20.21
CA SER A 55 -18.35 5.88 -19.64
C SER A 55 -17.07 5.57 -18.86
N LYS A 56 -16.11 6.50 -18.81
CA LYS A 56 -14.98 6.39 -17.87
C LYS A 56 -15.55 6.25 -16.45
N PRO A 57 -15.24 5.15 -15.72
CA PRO A 57 -15.84 4.93 -14.42
C PRO A 57 -15.31 5.96 -13.42
N GLY A 58 -16.20 6.44 -12.54
CA GLY A 58 -15.84 7.32 -11.42
C GLY A 58 -15.44 6.57 -10.16
N TRP A 59 -15.12 5.28 -10.27
CA TRP A 59 -14.88 4.43 -9.11
C TRP A 59 -13.50 4.66 -8.53
N GLN A 60 -13.47 4.61 -7.20
CA GLN A 60 -12.25 4.76 -6.44
C GLN A 60 -12.20 3.69 -5.36
N TYR A 61 -11.08 3.00 -5.27
CA TYR A 61 -10.86 1.95 -4.29
C TYR A 61 -9.87 2.41 -3.23
N ALA A 62 -10.12 2.04 -1.98
CA ALA A 62 -9.18 2.20 -0.90
C ALA A 62 -8.52 0.84 -0.62
N VAL A 63 -7.20 0.80 -0.75
CA VAL A 63 -6.38 -0.33 -0.32
C VAL A 63 -5.53 0.17 0.85
N TYR A 64 -5.54 -0.57 1.94
CA TYR A 64 -4.76 -0.27 3.14
C TYR A 64 -4.04 -1.53 3.61
N ARG A 65 -2.99 -1.33 4.38
CA ARG A 65 -2.24 -2.41 5.02
C ARG A 65 -1.89 -1.99 6.44
N ASP A 66 -2.36 -2.75 7.41
CA ASP A 66 -1.87 -2.66 8.77
C ASP A 66 -0.52 -3.38 8.87
N PHE A 67 0.41 -2.79 9.61
CA PHE A 67 1.73 -3.36 9.84
C PHE A 67 2.32 -2.87 11.17
N ASP A 68 3.23 -3.67 11.73
CA ASP A 68 4.00 -3.30 12.92
C ASP A 68 5.30 -2.59 12.50
N PRO A 69 5.59 -1.40 13.04
CA PRO A 69 6.82 -0.68 12.73
C PRO A 69 8.10 -1.43 13.17
N ARG A 70 9.20 -1.26 12.42
CA ARG A 70 10.53 -1.73 12.86
C ARG A 70 10.94 -1.01 14.15
N GLY A 71 11.26 -1.76 15.19
CA GLY A 71 11.61 -1.24 16.52
C GLY A 71 10.60 -1.57 17.62
N GLY A 72 9.49 -2.25 17.30
CA GLY A 72 8.64 -2.95 18.26
C GLY A 72 7.14 -2.78 18.02
N VAL A 73 6.35 -3.60 18.74
CA VAL A 73 4.97 -3.26 19.11
C VAL A 73 5.00 -1.84 19.63
N ARG A 74 3.90 -1.12 19.45
CA ARG A 74 3.62 0.20 20.02
C ARG A 74 3.90 0.30 21.54
N THR A 75 5.15 0.18 21.95
CA THR A 75 5.63 -0.12 23.30
C THR A 75 6.87 0.73 23.53
N SER A 76 6.88 1.37 24.69
CA SER A 76 7.96 2.18 25.17
C SER A 76 9.22 1.32 25.24
N LEU A 77 10.33 1.84 24.72
CA LEU A 77 11.71 1.53 25.11
C LEU A 77 11.85 0.21 25.90
N ASN A 78 11.98 -0.92 25.20
CA ASN A 78 12.41 -2.22 25.73
C ASN A 78 11.47 -2.93 26.74
N ASN A 79 10.16 -2.61 26.80
CA ASN A 79 9.21 -3.38 27.62
C ASN A 79 8.13 -4.10 26.78
N PRO A 80 8.26 -5.43 26.57
CA PRO A 80 7.30 -6.20 25.77
C PRO A 80 5.91 -6.34 26.42
N ASN A 81 5.74 -5.95 27.69
CA ASN A 81 4.48 -6.07 28.44
C ASN A 81 3.70 -4.75 28.57
N ILE A 82 4.19 -3.64 28.01
CA ILE A 82 3.53 -2.33 28.11
C ILE A 82 3.36 -1.71 26.73
N ALA A 83 2.13 -1.76 26.20
CA ALA A 83 1.73 -1.12 24.95
C ALA A 83 1.54 0.41 25.09
N THR A 84 2.43 1.11 25.78
CA THR A 84 2.47 2.57 25.74
C THR A 84 3.38 2.99 24.61
N THR A 85 2.83 3.50 23.53
CA THR A 85 3.64 4.01 22.43
C THR A 85 4.26 5.34 22.84
N THR A 86 5.41 5.36 23.50
CA THR A 86 6.19 6.60 23.61
C THR A 86 6.91 6.82 22.27
N THR A 87 6.16 7.30 21.29
CA THR A 87 6.69 7.74 20.00
C THR A 87 6.60 9.26 19.93
N ASN A 88 7.66 9.91 19.47
CA ASN A 88 7.68 11.37 19.26
C ASN A 88 6.88 11.81 18.01
N GLY A 89 6.04 10.94 17.44
CA GLY A 89 5.35 11.20 16.19
C GLY A 89 6.30 11.32 14.98
N PRO A 90 7.29 10.43 14.79
CA PRO A 90 8.21 10.56 13.69
C PRO A 90 7.45 10.46 12.36
N THR A 91 7.85 11.30 11.42
CA THR A 91 7.39 11.21 10.05
C THR A 91 8.37 10.36 9.24
N ARG A 92 7.84 9.49 8.37
CA ARG A 92 8.61 8.69 7.41
C ARG A 92 8.09 8.91 6.00
N ASN A 93 8.98 8.74 5.02
CA ASN A 93 8.54 8.60 3.64
C ASN A 93 8.00 7.19 3.43
N ALA A 94 6.96 7.09 2.63
CA ALA A 94 6.35 5.83 2.25
C ALA A 94 6.07 5.82 0.75
N ARG A 95 5.98 4.62 0.20
CA ARG A 95 5.66 4.36 -1.20
C ARG A 95 4.58 3.30 -1.28
N ALA A 96 3.63 3.52 -2.17
CA ALA A 96 2.67 2.52 -2.62
C ALA A 96 2.89 2.25 -4.11
N ILE A 97 3.06 0.98 -4.47
CA ILE A 97 3.24 0.53 -5.84
C ILE A 97 2.04 -0.33 -6.21
N LEU A 98 1.16 0.22 -7.05
CA LEU A 98 0.07 -0.52 -7.68
C LEU A 98 0.62 -1.27 -8.88
N SER A 99 0.41 -2.57 -8.95
CA SER A 99 0.81 -3.43 -10.06
C SER A 99 -0.34 -4.32 -10.48
N TRP A 100 -0.56 -4.41 -11.79
CA TRP A 100 -1.62 -5.25 -12.32
C TRP A 100 -1.20 -6.70 -12.47
N PHE A 101 -2.00 -7.62 -11.91
CA PHE A 101 -1.82 -9.08 -11.91
C PHE A 101 -0.54 -9.63 -11.26
N VAL A 102 0.44 -8.80 -10.93
CA VAL A 102 1.75 -9.23 -10.45
C VAL A 102 1.96 -8.74 -9.02
N GLU A 103 2.16 -9.69 -8.10
CA GLU A 103 2.63 -9.44 -6.74
C GLU A 103 4.09 -8.98 -6.76
N LEU A 104 4.44 -8.06 -5.87
CA LEU A 104 5.73 -7.39 -5.85
C LEU A 104 6.43 -7.56 -4.50
N THR A 105 7.75 -7.72 -4.57
CA THR A 105 8.62 -7.76 -3.38
C THR A 105 9.69 -6.67 -3.38
N ASP A 106 9.86 -5.97 -4.51
CA ASP A 106 10.84 -4.90 -4.67
C ASP A 106 10.18 -3.52 -4.59
N CYS A 107 10.58 -2.74 -3.59
CA CYS A 107 10.13 -1.38 -3.37
C CYS A 107 10.59 -0.37 -4.45
N ASN A 108 11.49 -0.76 -5.35
CA ASN A 108 11.90 0.03 -6.51
C ASN A 108 11.28 -0.42 -7.83
N TYR A 109 10.42 -1.44 -7.79
CA TYR A 109 9.79 -1.94 -8.99
C TYR A 109 8.96 -0.85 -9.69
N ARG A 110 9.09 -0.78 -11.02
CA ARG A 110 8.32 0.12 -11.87
C ARG A 110 7.35 -0.72 -12.70
N PRO A 111 6.06 -0.75 -12.35
CA PRO A 111 5.08 -1.55 -13.06
C PRO A 111 4.87 -1.03 -14.47
N PHE A 112 4.73 -1.95 -15.43
CA PHE A 112 4.32 -1.62 -16.79
C PHE A 112 2.88 -1.11 -16.83
N TRP A 113 1.98 -1.76 -16.07
CA TRP A 113 0.60 -1.34 -15.86
C TRP A 113 0.36 -1.16 -14.36
N GLY A 114 0.10 0.07 -13.94
CA GLY A 114 -0.01 0.42 -12.53
C GLY A 114 0.38 1.86 -12.24
N ASN A 115 0.75 2.12 -10.99
CA ASN A 115 1.17 3.44 -10.54
C ASN A 115 2.11 3.36 -9.34
N VAL A 116 2.98 4.37 -9.19
CA VAL A 116 3.83 4.53 -8.00
C VAL A 116 3.49 5.86 -7.35
N VAL A 117 3.10 5.82 -6.07
CA VAL A 117 2.79 7.02 -5.30
C VAL A 117 3.72 7.07 -4.10
N ASN A 118 4.46 8.18 -3.97
CA ASN A 118 5.24 8.48 -2.78
C ASN A 118 4.45 9.46 -1.90
N PHE A 119 4.48 9.24 -0.59
CA PHE A 119 3.77 10.06 0.39
C PHE A 119 4.50 10.03 1.74
N ARG A 120 4.00 10.79 2.71
CA ARG A 120 4.55 10.83 4.07
C ARG A 120 3.54 10.27 5.06
N ILE A 121 4.02 9.49 6.00
CA ILE A 121 3.23 8.93 7.10
C ILE A 121 3.78 9.41 8.44
N ARG A 122 2.90 9.55 9.43
CA ARG A 122 3.26 9.91 10.81
C ARG A 122 2.85 8.77 11.74
N PHE A 123 3.77 8.33 12.59
CA PHE A 123 3.49 7.30 13.59
C PHE A 123 3.02 7.93 14.90
N ASP A 124 1.71 8.08 15.04
CA ASP A 124 1.11 8.65 16.24
C ASP A 124 1.10 7.67 17.41
N PRO A 125 1.32 8.17 18.64
CA PRO A 125 1.21 7.35 19.83
C PRO A 125 -0.24 6.87 20.03
N ILE A 126 -0.44 5.64 20.53
CA ILE A 126 -1.76 5.27 21.06
C ILE A 126 -2.03 6.16 22.27
N ARG A 127 -3.22 6.74 22.32
CA ARG A 127 -3.77 7.36 23.52
C ARG A 127 -4.46 6.34 24.41
#